data_AF-A0ABD6FRT1-F1
#
_entry.id   AF-A0ABD6FRT1-F1
#
_cell.length_a   1.000
_cell.length_b   1.000
_cell.length_c   1.000
_cell.angle_alpha   90.00
_cell.angle_beta   90.00
_cell.angle_gamma   90.00
#
_symmetry.space_group_name_H-M   'P 1'
#
loop_
_entity.id
_entity.type
_entity.pdbx_description
1 polymer ?
#
loop_
_entity_poly.entity_id
_entity_poly.type
_entity_poly.pdbx_seq_one_letter_code
_entity_poly.pdbx_strand_id
1 'polypeptide(L)'
;MSEAGQRIAYAKGMLQGRQVGDQEGLQAVLTSVLEALEALHTEVDGVRRELEELSGYLQAVDDDLFEVEADLYGYDEAEMAELECPHCQTPLVVEAEFLDDDAAEVTCPECGYVLHRGPAYGEPVTLSTGGENGQPS
;
A
#
# COMPACT_ATOMS: atom_id res chain seq x y z
N MET A 1 5.19 -32.06 8.34
CA MET A 1 5.59 -32.47 6.97
C MET A 1 4.32 -32.58 6.16
N SER A 2 4.25 -31.98 4.97
CA SER A 2 3.07 -32.08 4.10
C SER A 2 2.88 -33.52 3.60
N GLU A 3 1.63 -33.87 3.26
CA GLU A 3 1.28 -35.19 2.71
C GLU A 3 2.10 -35.50 1.45
N ALA A 4 2.25 -34.51 0.56
CA ALA A 4 3.15 -34.60 -0.60
C ALA A 4 4.59 -34.94 -0.21
N GLY A 5 5.12 -34.29 0.83
CA GLY A 5 6.48 -34.54 1.32
C GLY A 5 6.67 -35.97 1.85
N GLN A 6 5.66 -36.53 2.52
CA GLN A 6 5.68 -37.91 3.01
C GLN A 6 5.70 -38.92 1.85
N ARG A 7 4.88 -38.70 0.82
CA ARG A 7 4.83 -39.56 -0.36
C ARG A 7 6.10 -39.48 -1.21
N ILE A 8 6.67 -38.29 -1.38
CA ILE A 8 7.97 -38.13 -2.03
C ILE A 8 9.08 -38.87 -1.27
N ALA A 9 9.09 -38.80 0.06
CA ALA A 9 10.06 -39.53 0.89
C ALA A 9 9.90 -41.05 0.76
N TYR A 10 8.66 -41.55 0.72
CA TYR A 10 8.35 -42.96 0.52
C TYR A 10 8.83 -43.46 -0.86
N ALA A 11 8.48 -42.76 -1.94
CA ALA A 11 8.94 -43.08 -3.29
C ALA A 11 10.49 -43.09 -3.39
N LYS A 12 11.17 -42.11 -2.75
CA LYS A 12 12.64 -42.08 -2.68
C LYS A 12 13.21 -43.28 -1.94
N GLY A 13 12.61 -43.67 -0.81
CA GLY A 13 13.03 -44.84 -0.03
C GLY A 13 12.94 -46.13 -0.83
N MET A 14 11.86 -46.32 -1.59
CA MET A 14 11.68 -47.48 -2.47
C MET A 14 12.73 -47.55 -3.59
N LEU A 15 13.02 -46.41 -4.24
CA LEU A 15 14.04 -46.32 -5.30
C LEU A 15 15.45 -46.63 -4.77
N GLN A 16 15.79 -46.14 -3.58
CA GLN A 16 17.09 -46.38 -2.94
C GLN A 16 17.23 -47.82 -2.40
N GLY A 17 16.12 -48.44 -1.99
CA GLY A 17 16.07 -49.80 -1.44
C GLY A 17 16.22 -50.94 -2.47
N ARG A 18 16.37 -50.65 -3.77
CA ARG A 18 16.42 -51.65 -4.87
C ARG A 18 15.15 -52.52 -5.03
N GLN A 19 13.99 -52.12 -4.51
CA GLN A 19 12.72 -52.83 -4.69
C GLN A 19 12.05 -52.60 -6.05
N VAL A 20 12.65 -51.78 -6.93
CA VAL A 20 12.09 -51.43 -8.26
C VAL A 20 12.56 -52.39 -9.37
N GLY A 21 13.11 -53.55 -9.00
CA GLY A 21 13.65 -54.52 -9.95
C GLY A 21 12.60 -55.27 -10.78
N ASP A 22 11.33 -55.24 -10.35
CA ASP A 22 10.19 -55.89 -11.00
C ASP A 22 9.07 -54.88 -11.33
N GLN A 23 8.02 -55.36 -12.02
CA GLN A 23 6.88 -54.52 -12.40
C GLN A 23 6.09 -53.99 -11.18
N GLU A 24 6.00 -54.77 -10.10
CA GLU A 24 5.21 -54.40 -8.91
C GLU A 24 5.86 -53.24 -8.16
N GLY A 25 7.19 -53.27 -8.00
CA GLY A 25 7.95 -52.19 -7.39
C GLY A 25 7.88 -50.89 -8.17
N LEU A 26 7.97 -50.96 -9.51
CA LEU A 26 7.80 -49.80 -10.38
C LEU A 26 6.38 -49.22 -10.28
N GLN A 27 5.36 -50.07 -10.29
CA GLN A 27 3.97 -49.65 -10.14
C GLN A 27 3.76 -48.93 -8.81
N ALA A 28 4.28 -49.46 -7.71
CA ALA A 28 4.13 -48.86 -6.38
C ALA A 28 4.84 -47.49 -6.27
N VAL A 29 6.01 -47.31 -6.88
CA VAL A 29 6.67 -45.98 -6.93
C VAL A 29 5.84 -44.99 -7.72
N LEU A 30 5.34 -45.38 -8.90
CA LEU A 30 4.52 -44.51 -9.74
C LEU A 30 3.23 -44.10 -9.03
N THR A 31 2.57 -45.03 -8.35
CA THR A 31 1.40 -44.72 -7.51
C THR A 31 1.75 -43.69 -6.44
N SER A 32 2.84 -43.89 -5.69
CA SER A 32 3.26 -42.93 -4.67
C SER A 32 3.60 -41.56 -5.24
N VAL A 33 4.13 -41.48 -6.46
CA VAL A 33 4.41 -40.20 -7.12
C VAL A 33 3.12 -39.51 -7.55
N LEU A 34 2.18 -40.23 -8.16
CA LEU A 34 0.88 -39.68 -8.55
C LEU A 34 0.13 -39.12 -7.33
N GLU A 35 0.09 -39.89 -6.26
CA GLU A 35 -0.52 -39.48 -5.02
C GLU A 35 0.18 -38.25 -4.38
N ALA A 36 1.50 -38.10 -4.56
CA ALA A 36 2.22 -36.90 -4.12
C ALA A 36 1.84 -35.68 -4.97
N LEU A 37 1.68 -35.86 -6.28
CA LEU A 37 1.24 -34.82 -7.21
C LEU A 37 -0.20 -34.38 -6.93
N GLU A 38 -1.10 -35.31 -6.57
CA GLU A 38 -2.47 -34.99 -6.15
C GLU A 38 -2.50 -34.18 -4.84
N ALA A 39 -1.66 -34.56 -3.88
CA ALA A 39 -1.50 -33.79 -2.64
C ALA A 39 -0.96 -32.38 -2.94
N LEU A 40 0.06 -32.25 -3.80
CA LEU A 40 0.56 -30.93 -4.22
C LEU A 40 -0.50 -30.11 -4.95
N HIS A 41 -1.29 -30.72 -5.83
CA HIS A 41 -2.38 -30.05 -6.53
C HIS A 41 -3.38 -29.47 -5.53
N THR A 42 -3.77 -30.25 -4.52
CA THR A 42 -4.72 -29.82 -3.49
C THR A 42 -4.19 -28.64 -2.68
N GLU A 43 -2.92 -28.70 -2.27
CA GLU A 43 -2.25 -27.63 -1.54
C GLU A 43 -2.13 -26.36 -2.40
N VAL A 44 -1.74 -26.48 -3.67
CA VAL A 44 -1.63 -25.35 -4.61
C VAL A 44 -3.00 -24.71 -4.84
N ASP A 45 -4.05 -25.51 -5.02
CA ASP A 45 -5.42 -25.00 -5.12
C ASP A 45 -5.87 -24.31 -3.83
N GLY A 46 -5.44 -24.80 -2.65
CA GLY A 46 -5.65 -24.14 -1.37
C GLY A 46 -5.02 -22.73 -1.35
N VAL A 47 -3.74 -22.65 -1.68
CA VAL A 47 -3.00 -21.37 -1.78
C VAL A 47 -3.66 -20.41 -2.77
N ARG A 48 -4.13 -20.90 -3.92
CA ARG A 48 -4.82 -20.05 -4.90
C ARG A 48 -6.09 -19.43 -4.34
N ARG A 49 -6.90 -20.19 -3.58
CA ARG A 49 -8.11 -19.65 -2.93
C ARG A 49 -7.76 -18.60 -1.87
N GLU A 50 -6.75 -18.86 -1.05
CA GLU A 50 -6.28 -17.89 -0.05
C GLU A 50 -5.77 -16.59 -0.71
N LEU A 51 -5.10 -16.68 -1.85
CA LEU A 51 -4.68 -15.51 -2.63
C LEU A 51 -5.87 -14.75 -3.24
N GLU A 52 -6.91 -15.45 -3.70
CA GLU A 52 -8.15 -14.82 -4.18
C GLU A 52 -8.86 -14.07 -3.04
N GLU A 53 -8.93 -14.65 -1.84
CA GLU A 53 -9.46 -13.98 -0.65
C GLU A 53 -8.61 -12.75 -0.27
N LEU A 54 -7.29 -12.88 -0.26
CA LEU A 54 -6.37 -11.76 0.00
C LEU A 54 -6.52 -10.63 -1.01
N SER A 55 -6.66 -10.98 -2.30
CA SER A 55 -6.94 -9.99 -3.35
C SER A 55 -8.23 -9.23 -3.07
N GLY A 56 -9.27 -9.90 -2.57
CA GLY A 56 -10.52 -9.25 -2.17
C GLY A 56 -10.33 -8.29 -0.99
N TYR A 57 -9.56 -8.68 0.03
CA TYR A 57 -9.23 -7.77 1.14
C TYR A 57 -8.44 -6.55 0.68
N LEU A 58 -7.46 -6.73 -0.21
CA LEU A 58 -6.69 -5.61 -0.75
C LEU A 58 -7.56 -4.64 -1.54
N GLN A 59 -8.51 -5.15 -2.32
CA GLN A 59 -9.45 -4.32 -3.05
C GLN A 59 -10.37 -3.54 -2.10
N ALA A 60 -10.86 -4.17 -1.03
CA ALA A 60 -11.65 -3.45 -0.02
C ALA A 60 -10.85 -2.34 0.66
N VAL A 61 -9.56 -2.57 0.94
CA VAL A 61 -8.67 -1.54 1.50
C VAL A 61 -8.44 -0.40 0.51
N ASP A 62 -8.28 -0.71 -0.78
CA ASP A 62 -8.13 0.29 -1.85
C ASP A 62 -9.39 1.16 -1.97
N ASP A 63 -10.57 0.53 -1.98
CA ASP A 63 -11.86 1.21 -2.01
C ASP A 63 -12.04 2.13 -0.77
N ASP A 64 -11.74 1.63 0.44
CA ASP A 64 -11.81 2.42 1.68
C ASP A 64 -10.83 3.61 1.65
N LEU A 65 -9.61 3.41 1.13
CA LEU A 65 -8.62 4.47 1.01
C LEU A 65 -9.08 5.53 0.01
N PHE A 66 -9.65 5.12 -1.12
CA PHE A 66 -10.21 6.03 -2.11
C PHE A 66 -11.32 6.92 -1.53
N GLU A 67 -12.18 6.39 -0.65
CA GLU A 67 -13.19 7.20 0.04
C GLU A 67 -12.54 8.25 0.96
N VAL A 68 -11.51 7.87 1.72
CA VAL A 68 -10.78 8.81 2.59
C VAL A 68 -10.05 9.87 1.77
N GLU A 69 -9.43 9.49 0.66
CA GLU A 69 -8.77 10.41 -0.25
C GLU A 69 -9.78 11.39 -0.86
N ALA A 70 -10.96 10.92 -1.27
CA ALA A 70 -12.01 11.77 -1.78
C ALA A 70 -12.57 12.74 -0.70
N ASP A 71 -12.68 12.31 0.54
CA ASP A 71 -13.14 13.16 1.65
C ASP A 71 -12.11 14.24 2.02
N LEU A 72 -10.81 13.93 1.88
CA LEU A 72 -9.72 14.85 2.27
C LEU A 72 -9.28 15.76 1.12
N TYR A 73 -9.15 15.22 -0.09
CA TYR A 73 -8.58 15.88 -1.26
C TYR A 73 -9.63 16.18 -2.35
N GLY A 74 -10.86 15.69 -2.21
CA GLY A 74 -11.89 15.80 -3.25
C GLY A 74 -11.75 14.72 -4.34
N TYR A 75 -12.77 14.61 -5.20
CA TYR A 75 -12.78 13.67 -6.34
C TYR A 75 -12.04 14.18 -7.59
N ASP A 76 -11.65 15.46 -7.61
CA ASP A 76 -10.82 16.02 -8.68
C ASP A 76 -9.35 15.86 -8.25
N GLU A 77 -8.49 15.35 -9.13
CA GLU A 77 -7.04 15.40 -8.93
C GLU A 77 -6.67 16.85 -8.63
N ALA A 78 -6.30 17.13 -7.37
CA ALA A 78 -5.88 18.47 -6.95
C ALA A 78 -4.82 18.97 -7.95
N GLU A 79 -5.07 20.12 -8.57
CA GLU A 79 -4.20 20.63 -9.62
C GLU A 79 -2.82 20.89 -9.00
N MET A 80 -1.83 20.05 -9.31
CA MET A 80 -0.51 20.15 -8.70
C MET A 80 0.35 21.17 -9.45
N ALA A 81 0.97 22.10 -8.73
CA ALA A 81 1.94 23.05 -9.25
C ALA A 81 3.38 22.58 -8.99
N GLU A 82 4.17 22.45 -10.04
CA GLU A 82 5.61 22.25 -9.95
C GLU A 82 6.32 23.59 -9.78
N LEU A 83 7.12 23.71 -8.72
CA LEU A 83 7.90 24.89 -8.38
C LEU A 83 9.37 24.50 -8.25
N GLU A 84 10.27 25.41 -8.63
CA GLU A 84 11.70 25.27 -8.38
C GLU A 84 12.13 26.30 -7.33
N CYS A 85 12.77 25.84 -6.25
CA CYS A 85 13.26 26.76 -5.25
C CYS A 85 14.39 27.64 -5.82
N PRO A 86 14.27 28.97 -5.87
CA PRO A 86 15.31 29.84 -6.44
C PRO A 86 16.59 29.87 -5.60
N HIS A 87 16.52 29.44 -4.33
CA HIS A 87 17.64 29.45 -3.41
C HIS A 87 18.50 28.18 -3.48
N CYS A 88 17.89 27.00 -3.54
CA CYS A 88 18.60 25.72 -3.53
C CYS A 88 18.34 24.84 -4.76
N GLN A 89 17.56 25.32 -5.73
CA GLN A 89 17.23 24.62 -6.99
C GLN A 89 16.57 23.26 -6.77
N THR A 90 15.95 23.06 -5.61
CA THR A 90 15.20 21.84 -5.31
C THR A 90 13.82 21.95 -5.95
N PRO A 91 13.42 20.99 -6.81
CA PRO A 91 12.06 20.92 -7.33
C PRO A 91 11.12 20.49 -6.19
N LEU A 92 9.96 21.12 -6.13
CA LEU A 92 8.90 20.82 -5.18
C LEU A 92 7.55 20.85 -5.88
N VAL A 93 6.65 19.99 -5.41
CA VAL A 93 5.29 19.87 -5.94
C VAL A 93 4.34 20.21 -4.81
N VAL A 94 3.46 21.17 -5.04
CA VAL A 94 2.44 21.63 -4.07
C VAL A 94 1.09 21.68 -4.77
N GLU A 95 0.01 21.60 -4.01
CA GLU A 95 -1.33 21.81 -4.57
C GLU A 95 -1.48 23.28 -4.99
N ALA A 96 -1.98 23.53 -6.20
CA ALA A 96 -2.10 24.87 -6.78
C ALA A 96 -3.03 25.76 -5.94
N GLU A 97 -4.01 25.18 -5.24
CA GLU A 97 -4.88 25.92 -4.34
C GLU A 97 -4.11 26.64 -3.21
N PHE A 98 -2.98 26.10 -2.74
CA PHE A 98 -2.13 26.78 -1.75
C PHE A 98 -1.41 28.02 -2.30
N LEU A 99 -1.34 28.17 -3.62
CA LEU A 99 -0.78 29.37 -4.27
C LEU A 99 -1.85 30.45 -4.49
N ASP A 100 -3.12 30.07 -4.44
CA ASP A 100 -4.26 30.96 -4.56
C ASP A 100 -4.88 31.30 -3.18
N ASP A 101 -4.54 30.56 -2.12
CA ASP A 101 -4.96 30.84 -0.75
C ASP A 101 -4.26 32.07 -0.17
N ASP A 102 -5.06 33.10 0.11
CA ASP A 102 -4.63 34.37 0.68
C ASP A 102 -3.90 34.24 2.03
N ALA A 103 -4.14 33.15 2.77
CA ALA A 103 -3.58 32.88 4.09
C ALA A 103 -2.55 31.73 4.11
N ALA A 104 -2.05 31.28 2.94
CA ALA A 104 -1.04 30.23 2.84
C ALA A 104 0.40 30.78 2.75
N GLU A 105 1.36 30.04 3.33
CA GLU A 105 2.80 30.25 3.15
C GLU A 105 3.43 28.94 2.69
N VAL A 106 4.05 28.95 1.51
CA VAL A 106 4.78 27.79 0.97
C VAL A 106 6.26 27.99 1.22
N THR A 107 6.87 27.07 1.96
CA THR A 107 8.30 27.09 2.29
C THR A 107 9.03 25.91 1.67
N CYS A 108 10.24 26.14 1.17
CA CYS A 108 11.11 25.06 0.70
C CYS A 108 11.52 24.15 1.88
N PRO A 109 11.29 22.83 1.81
CA PRO A 109 11.64 21.91 2.89
C PRO A 109 13.15 21.73 3.09
N GLU A 110 13.94 21.95 2.04
CA GLU A 110 15.39 21.70 2.07
C GLU A 110 16.18 22.89 2.66
N CYS A 111 15.75 24.12 2.41
CA CYS A 111 16.50 25.31 2.83
C CYS A 111 15.69 26.33 3.64
N GLY A 112 14.40 26.10 3.86
CA GLY A 112 13.53 27.01 4.61
C GLY A 112 13.22 28.33 3.90
N TYR A 113 13.56 28.46 2.61
CA TYR A 113 13.24 29.65 1.83
C TYR A 113 11.74 29.75 1.55
N VAL A 114 11.13 30.90 1.81
CA VAL A 114 9.71 31.14 1.55
C VAL A 114 9.49 31.41 0.07
N LEU A 115 8.73 30.53 -0.58
CA LEU A 115 8.50 30.51 -2.03
C LEU A 115 7.26 31.31 -2.41
N HIS A 116 6.22 31.23 -1.59
CA HIS A 116 4.96 31.92 -1.79
C HIS A 116 4.40 32.40 -0.44
N ARG A 117 3.77 33.58 -0.44
CA ARG A 117 2.95 34.11 0.66
C ARG A 117 1.69 34.70 0.07
N GLY A 118 0.55 34.24 0.53
CA GLY A 118 -0.73 34.86 0.21
C GLY A 118 -0.80 36.31 0.73
N PRO A 119 -1.59 37.19 0.08
CA PRO A 119 -1.69 38.60 0.44
C PRO A 119 -2.14 38.88 1.89
N ALA A 120 -2.84 37.97 2.56
CA ALA A 120 -3.26 38.15 3.95
C ALA A 120 -2.12 37.95 4.97
N TYR A 121 -0.99 37.35 4.56
CA TYR A 121 0.20 37.20 5.43
C TYR A 121 0.90 38.54 5.76
N GLY A 122 0.51 39.65 5.11
CA GLY A 122 1.08 40.99 5.29
C GLY A 122 0.19 41.99 6.04
N GLU A 123 -1.08 41.69 6.28
CA GLU A 123 -1.97 42.58 7.02
C GLU A 123 -1.93 42.24 8.52
N PRO A 124 -1.68 43.21 9.42
CA PRO A 124 -1.80 42.94 10.85
C PRO A 124 -3.24 42.55 11.13
N VAL A 125 -3.46 41.31 11.57
CA VAL A 125 -4.75 40.83 12.07
C VAL A 125 -5.19 41.79 13.18
N THR A 126 -6.15 42.66 12.88
CA THR A 126 -6.76 43.51 13.89
C THR A 126 -7.69 42.63 14.73
N LEU A 127 -7.13 42.00 15.76
CA LEU A 127 -7.91 41.41 16.83
C LEU A 127 -8.71 42.55 17.47
N SER A 128 -9.97 42.70 17.05
CA SER A 128 -10.94 43.52 17.79
C SER A 128 -11.13 42.85 19.14
N THR A 129 -10.39 43.34 20.14
CA THR A 129 -10.67 43.02 21.53
C THR A 129 -12.02 43.63 21.83
N GLY A 130 -13.06 42.78 21.80
CA GLY A 130 -14.35 43.08 22.37
C GLY A 130 -14.15 43.38 23.86
N GLY A 131 -13.96 44.66 24.17
CA GLY A 131 -13.97 45.16 25.53
C GLY A 131 -15.36 44.97 26.09
N GLU A 132 -15.55 43.88 26.84
CA GLU A 132 -16.55 43.81 27.89
C GLU A 132 -16.28 44.93 28.90
N ASN A 133 -16.75 46.13 28.61
CA ASN A 133 -16.95 47.14 29.64
C ASN A 133 -18.36 46.97 30.18
N GLY A 134 -18.43 46.12 31.20
CA GLY A 134 -19.50 46.21 32.17
C GLY A 134 -19.57 47.60 32.82
N GLN A 135 -20.81 47.91 33.23
CA GLN A 135 -21.19 48.67 34.43
C GLN A 135 -21.71 50.12 34.23
N PRO A 136 -22.50 50.63 35.20
CA PRO A 136 -23.97 50.61 35.14
C PRO A 136 -24.56 52.04 35.22
N SER A 137 -25.83 52.22 34.88
CA SER A 137 -26.75 53.23 35.44
C SER A 137 -28.18 52.93 35.02
#